data_AF-A0A960PQ64-F1
#
_entry.id   AF-A0A960PQ64-F1
#
_cell.length_a   1.000
_cell.length_b   1.000
_cell.length_c   1.000
_cell.angle_alpha   90.00
_cell.angle_beta   90.00
_cell.angle_gamma   90.00
#
_symmetry.space_group_name_H-M   'P 1'
#
loop_
_entity.id
_entity.type
_entity.pdbx_description
1 polymer ?
#
loop_
_entity_poly.entity_id
_entity_poly.type
_entity_poly.pdbx_seq_one_letter_code
_entity_poly.pdbx_strand_id
1 'polypeptide(L)'
;VAPSYRFLVCRDQAYLKWRYFRRPGFEYHLLAAFERRRLVGWSVFRREGERLIWGDALFSRKSLEAVEHVLAQALASPFAAGATRIVGWFAPQPEWFRKELVRLGFETVPEPQDLSLMMSPFSAQPAPADLRSELYYTLGDSDLF
;
A
#
# COMPACT_ATOMS: atom_id res chain seq x y z
N VAL A 1 12.09 -1.97 7.34
CA VAL A 1 10.63 -1.89 7.08
C VAL A 1 9.98 -3.28 7.15
N ALA A 2 10.40 -4.24 6.32
CA ALA A 2 9.81 -5.58 6.17
C ALA A 2 9.68 -6.53 7.39
N PRO A 3 10.57 -6.54 8.41
CA PRO A 3 10.56 -7.61 9.44
C PRO A 3 9.30 -7.70 10.32
N SER A 4 8.40 -6.72 10.26
CA SER A 4 7.13 -6.70 11.02
C SER A 4 5.94 -7.29 10.25
N TYR A 5 6.19 -7.85 9.06
CA TYR A 5 5.21 -8.52 8.21
C TYR A 5 5.61 -9.98 8.09
N ARG A 6 4.63 -10.89 8.18
CA ARG A 6 4.89 -12.33 8.15
C ARG A 6 5.06 -12.84 6.72
N PHE A 7 4.19 -12.40 5.80
CA PHE A 7 4.36 -12.62 4.37
C PHE A 7 4.19 -11.31 3.60
N LEU A 8 5.05 -11.10 2.61
CA LEU A 8 5.09 -9.92 1.76
C LEU A 8 5.22 -10.33 0.30
N VAL A 9 4.58 -9.56 -0.57
CA VAL A 9 4.93 -9.52 -1.99
C VAL A 9 6.32 -8.90 -2.13
N CYS A 10 7.20 -9.53 -2.92
CA CYS A 10 8.53 -8.99 -3.18
C CYS A 10 8.44 -7.76 -4.10
N ARG A 11 8.77 -6.58 -3.57
CA ARG A 11 8.77 -5.30 -4.30
C ARG A 11 10.19 -4.78 -4.38
N ASP A 12 11.00 -5.44 -5.20
CA ASP A 12 12.39 -5.06 -5.39
C ASP A 12 12.53 -3.83 -6.30
N GLN A 13 13.77 -3.40 -6.54
CA GLN A 13 14.05 -2.25 -7.39
C GLN A 13 13.53 -2.44 -8.83
N ALA A 14 13.61 -3.66 -9.37
CA ALA A 14 13.18 -3.95 -10.73
C ALA A 14 11.65 -3.83 -10.84
N TYR A 15 10.94 -4.41 -9.87
CA TYR A 15 9.49 -4.30 -9.73
C TYR A 15 9.05 -2.84 -9.66
N LEU A 16 9.61 -2.06 -8.73
CA LEU A 16 9.22 -0.65 -8.55
C LEU A 16 9.48 0.18 -9.81
N LYS A 17 10.63 -0.01 -10.47
CA LYS A 17 10.96 0.67 -11.73
C LYS A 17 9.94 0.35 -12.82
N TRP A 18 9.63 -0.93 -13.01
CA TRP A 18 8.67 -1.36 -14.02
C TRP A 18 7.26 -0.81 -13.71
N ARG A 19 6.79 -0.98 -12.47
CA ARG A 19 5.40 -0.67 -12.08
C ARG A 19 5.11 0.82 -12.02
N TYR A 20 6.01 1.62 -11.45
CA TYR A 20 5.72 3.01 -11.09
C TYR A 20 6.52 4.06 -11.87
N PHE A 21 7.67 3.71 -12.45
CA PHE A 21 8.51 4.67 -13.17
C PHE A 21 8.47 4.52 -14.69
N ARG A 22 8.19 3.30 -15.19
CA ARG A 22 8.21 3.00 -16.64
C ARG A 22 6.83 2.70 -17.22
N ARG A 23 5.77 2.68 -16.42
CA ARG A 23 4.42 2.41 -16.89
C ARG A 23 3.88 3.62 -17.66
N PRO A 24 3.62 3.51 -18.97
CA PRO A 24 3.08 4.62 -19.75
C PRO A 24 1.62 4.89 -19.38
N GLY A 25 1.18 6.15 -19.52
CA GLY A 25 -0.21 6.56 -19.35
C GLY A 25 -0.65 6.83 -17.91
N PHE A 26 0.23 6.66 -16.92
CA PHE A 26 -0.07 6.90 -15.51
C PHE A 26 1.01 7.75 -14.86
N GLU A 27 0.58 8.74 -14.09
CA GLU A 27 1.45 9.53 -13.23
C GLU A 27 1.30 9.07 -11.79
N TYR A 28 2.42 8.68 -11.19
CA TYR A 28 2.49 8.22 -9.81
C TYR A 28 3.25 9.21 -8.96
N HIS A 29 2.74 9.46 -7.76
CA HIS A 29 3.41 10.24 -6.74
C HIS A 29 3.97 9.31 -5.66
N LEU A 30 5.30 9.20 -5.59
CA LEU A 30 5.99 8.34 -4.64
C LEU A 30 6.54 9.17 -3.49
N LEU A 31 6.21 8.77 -2.27
CA LEU A 31 6.70 9.40 -1.05
C LEU A 31 7.46 8.37 -0.22
N ALA A 32 8.62 8.78 0.29
CA ALA A 32 9.45 7.98 1.17
C ALA A 32 9.61 8.70 2.52
N ALA A 33 9.39 7.98 3.61
CA ALA A 33 9.54 8.47 4.96
C ALA A 33 10.86 8.01 5.57
N PHE A 34 11.61 8.96 6.13
CA PHE A 34 12.89 8.70 6.75
C PHE A 34 12.90 9.14 8.21
N GLU A 35 13.46 8.29 9.07
CA GLU A 35 13.75 8.60 10.47
C GLU A 35 15.26 8.51 10.65
N ARG A 36 15.91 9.62 11.02
CA ARG A 36 17.38 9.69 11.18
C ARG A 36 18.15 9.09 9.99
N ARG A 37 17.74 9.44 8.77
CA ARG A 37 18.27 8.95 7.46
C ARG A 37 18.00 7.47 7.15
N ARG A 38 17.25 6.75 7.99
CA ARG A 38 16.82 5.37 7.72
C ARG A 38 15.44 5.39 7.08
N LEU A 39 15.25 4.66 5.98
CA LEU A 39 13.93 4.47 5.39
C LEU A 39 13.03 3.69 6.36
N VAL A 40 11.95 4.32 6.80
CA VAL A 40 10.96 3.72 7.72
C VAL A 40 9.62 3.43 7.06
N GLY A 41 9.35 4.01 5.90
CA GLY A 41 8.22 3.61 5.09
C GLY A 41 8.18 4.32 3.75
N TRP A 42 7.24 3.92 2.91
CA TRP A 42 6.99 4.56 1.63
C TRP A 42 5.55 4.33 1.19
N SER A 43 5.10 5.13 0.24
CA SER A 43 3.78 5.02 -0.36
C SER A 43 3.77 5.48 -1.81
N VAL A 44 2.80 4.95 -2.55
CA VAL A 44 2.56 5.32 -3.95
C VAL A 44 1.11 5.76 -4.09
N PHE A 45 0.94 6.94 -4.67
CA PHE A 45 -0.36 7.52 -4.95
C PHE A 45 -0.56 7.70 -6.45
N ARG A 46 -1.81 7.61 -6.89
CA ARG A 46 -2.25 7.98 -8.22
C ARG A 46 -3.49 8.87 -8.12
N ARG A 47 -3.62 9.85 -9.01
CA ARG A 47 -4.81 10.69 -9.09
C ARG A 47 -5.87 10.03 -9.97
N GLU A 48 -7.13 10.07 -9.54
CA GLU A 48 -8.25 9.62 -10.36
C GLU A 48 -9.51 10.44 -10.09
N GLY A 49 -9.79 11.41 -10.98
CA GLY A 49 -10.89 12.36 -10.78
C GLY A 49 -10.72 13.09 -9.45
N GLU A 50 -11.72 13.03 -8.58
CA GLU A 50 -11.68 13.62 -7.24
C GLU A 50 -11.03 12.73 -6.17
N ARG A 51 -10.57 11.52 -6.51
CA ARG A 51 -9.93 10.58 -5.58
C ARG A 51 -8.42 10.60 -5.66
N LEU A 52 -7.76 10.48 -4.51
CA LEU A 52 -6.34 10.14 -4.45
C LEU A 52 -6.25 8.65 -4.10
N ILE A 53 -5.84 7.84 -5.08
CA ILE A 53 -5.73 6.39 -4.91
C ILE A 53 -4.39 6.10 -4.24
N TRP A 54 -4.42 5.60 -3.02
CA TRP A 54 -3.27 5.09 -2.30
C TRP A 54 -3.04 3.63 -2.67
N GLY A 55 -2.24 3.44 -3.72
CA GLY A 55 -2.10 2.13 -4.34
C GLY A 55 -1.17 1.20 -3.59
N ASP A 56 -0.09 1.72 -3.03
CA ASP A 56 0.87 0.90 -2.31
C ASP A 56 1.41 1.62 -1.07
N ALA A 57 1.75 0.82 -0.07
CA ALA A 57 2.28 1.27 1.20
C ALA A 57 3.15 0.16 1.81
N LEU A 58 4.21 0.56 2.49
CA LEU A 58 4.97 -0.34 3.35
C LEU A 58 5.63 0.49 4.44
N PHE A 59 5.32 0.20 5.70
CA PHE A 59 5.78 0.99 6.84
C PHE A 59 6.38 0.13 7.94
N SER A 60 7.29 0.69 8.72
CA SER A 60 7.82 0.04 9.89
C SER A 60 6.82 0.19 11.03
N ARG A 61 6.48 -0.92 11.68
CA ARG A 61 5.68 -0.92 12.91
C ARG A 61 6.24 -0.01 14.01
N LYS A 62 7.55 0.25 14.01
CA LYS A 62 8.23 1.10 15.01
C LYS A 62 8.06 2.60 14.76
N SER A 63 7.53 3.00 13.60
CA SER A 63 7.48 4.40 13.15
C SER A 63 6.11 4.70 12.51
N LEU A 64 5.01 4.39 13.21
CA LEU A 64 3.66 4.54 12.65
C LEU A 64 3.27 5.99 12.35
N GLU A 65 3.82 6.95 13.09
CA GLU A 65 3.72 8.38 12.78
C GLU A 65 4.16 8.74 11.36
N ALA A 66 5.02 7.92 10.73
CA ALA A 66 5.40 8.12 9.34
C ALA A 66 4.23 7.96 8.36
N VAL A 67 3.21 7.17 8.71
CA VAL A 67 1.99 6.99 7.91
C VAL A 67 1.25 8.32 7.82
N GLU A 68 1.00 8.95 8.96
CA GLU A 68 0.33 10.25 9.05
C GLU A 68 1.11 11.33 8.29
N HIS A 69 2.42 11.40 8.47
CA HIS A 69 3.26 12.36 7.74
C HIS A 69 3.22 12.15 6.23
N VAL A 70 3.28 10.91 5.75
CA VAL A 70 3.21 10.61 4.31
C VAL A 70 1.85 11.02 3.74
N LEU A 71 0.76 10.77 4.45
CA LEU A 71 -0.58 11.18 4.02
C LEU A 71 -0.73 12.70 4.02
N ALA A 72 -0.25 13.38 5.06
CA ALA A 72 -0.26 14.84 5.12
C ALA A 72 0.56 15.47 3.97
N GLN A 73 1.73 14.91 3.66
CA GLN A 73 2.54 15.33 2.52
C GLN A 73 1.85 15.05 1.17
N ALA A 74 1.20 13.90 1.02
CA ALA A 74 0.43 13.58 -0.19
C ALA A 74 -0.69 14.60 -0.42
N LEU A 75 -1.46 14.93 0.63
CA LEU A 75 -2.55 15.92 0.59
C LEU A 75 -2.08 17.35 0.37
N ALA A 76 -0.92 17.73 0.92
CA ALA A 76 -0.34 19.05 0.71
C ALA A 76 0.29 19.23 -0.69
N SER A 77 0.52 18.13 -1.41
CA SER A 77 1.15 18.17 -2.72
C SER A 77 0.20 18.75 -3.79
N PRO A 78 0.71 19.47 -4.81
CA PRO A 78 -0.09 19.87 -5.97
C PRO A 78 -0.73 18.68 -6.69
N PHE A 79 -0.15 17.48 -6.57
CA PHE A 79 -0.70 16.25 -7.14
C PHE A 79 -2.06 15.87 -6.57
N ALA A 80 -2.36 16.29 -5.33
CA ALA A 80 -3.66 16.11 -4.69
C ALA A 80 -4.66 17.25 -4.97
N ALA A 81 -4.36 18.20 -5.86
CA ALA A 81 -5.27 19.30 -6.14
C ALA A 81 -6.66 18.80 -6.57
N GLY A 82 -7.68 19.35 -5.90
CA GLY A 82 -9.09 18.96 -6.06
C GLY A 82 -9.45 17.59 -5.47
N ALA A 83 -8.55 16.94 -4.72
CA ALA A 83 -8.84 15.65 -4.12
C ALA A 83 -9.73 15.83 -2.90
N THR A 84 -10.84 15.11 -2.84
CA THR A 84 -11.79 15.19 -1.72
C THR A 84 -11.65 14.01 -0.77
N ARG A 85 -11.01 12.92 -1.21
CA ARG A 85 -10.80 11.71 -0.42
C ARG A 85 -9.60 10.89 -0.87
N ILE A 86 -9.01 10.17 0.09
CA ILE A 86 -8.02 9.13 -0.16
C ILE A 86 -8.72 7.78 -0.13
N VAL A 87 -8.44 6.93 -1.11
CA VAL A 87 -8.99 5.56 -1.17
C VAL A 87 -7.83 4.60 -1.39
N GLY A 88 -7.80 3.49 -0.67
CA GLY A 88 -6.80 2.44 -0.87
C GLY A 88 -7.43 1.06 -0.72
N TRP A 89 -6.76 0.06 -1.27
CA TRP A 89 -7.09 -1.34 -1.02
C TRP A 89 -5.88 -1.99 -0.36
N PHE A 90 -6.07 -2.39 0.89
CA PHE A 90 -5.05 -3.01 1.73
C PHE A 90 -5.59 -4.31 2.29
N ALA A 91 -4.73 -5.31 2.38
CA ALA A 91 -5.03 -6.51 3.15
C ALA A 91 -5.38 -6.13 4.60
N PRO A 92 -6.27 -6.89 5.28
CA PRO A 92 -6.63 -6.62 6.68
C PRO A 92 -5.47 -6.84 7.66
N GLN A 93 -4.37 -7.41 7.18
CA GLN A 93 -3.13 -7.64 7.90
C GLN A 93 -2.03 -6.72 7.42
N PRO A 94 -1.06 -6.40 8.27
CA PRO A 94 -1.02 -6.74 9.68
C PRO A 94 -1.97 -5.84 10.49
N GLU A 95 -2.54 -6.39 11.57
CA GLU A 95 -3.54 -5.71 12.40
C GLU A 95 -3.08 -4.32 12.89
N TRP A 96 -1.79 -4.17 13.20
CA TRP A 96 -1.23 -2.89 13.66
C TRP A 96 -1.35 -1.79 12.59
N PHE A 97 -1.23 -2.13 11.31
CA PHE A 97 -1.35 -1.16 10.23
C PHE A 97 -2.81 -0.77 10.04
N ARG A 98 -3.71 -1.77 10.04
CA ARG A 98 -5.16 -1.53 9.98
C ARG A 98 -5.64 -0.62 11.11
N LYS A 99 -5.20 -0.88 12.35
CA LYS A 99 -5.53 -0.05 13.53
C LYS A 99 -5.05 1.39 13.35
N GLU A 100 -3.86 1.57 12.78
CA GLU A 100 -3.34 2.89 12.48
C GLU A 100 -4.18 3.63 11.43
N LEU A 101 -4.61 2.95 10.36
CA LEU A 101 -5.52 3.55 9.37
C LEU A 101 -6.85 3.99 10.00
N VAL A 102 -7.44 3.15 10.86
CA VAL A 102 -8.67 3.51 11.58
C VAL A 102 -8.46 4.70 12.51
N ARG A 103 -7.32 4.75 13.24
CA ARG A 103 -6.95 5.91 14.07
C ARG A 103 -6.89 7.20 13.26
N LEU A 104 -6.43 7.12 12.01
CA LEU A 104 -6.31 8.24 11.08
C LEU A 104 -7.62 8.59 10.36
N GLY A 105 -8.74 7.94 10.70
CA GLY A 105 -10.06 8.23 10.16
C GLY A 105 -10.42 7.49 8.87
N PHE A 106 -9.64 6.47 8.48
CA PHE A 106 -10.05 5.58 7.39
C PHE A 106 -11.13 4.61 7.86
N GLU A 107 -12.09 4.38 6.97
CA GLU A 107 -13.14 3.39 7.16
C GLU A 107 -12.91 2.20 6.23
N THR A 108 -13.18 0.99 6.72
CA THR A 108 -13.20 -0.21 5.90
C THR A 108 -14.56 -0.33 5.23
N VAL A 109 -14.57 -0.30 3.90
CA VAL A 109 -15.76 -0.57 3.10
C VAL A 109 -15.60 -1.88 2.34
N PRO A 110 -16.69 -2.59 2.01
CA PRO A 110 -16.63 -3.72 1.10
C PRO A 110 -15.98 -3.32 -0.23
N GLU A 111 -15.22 -4.25 -0.83
CA GLU A 111 -14.66 -4.03 -2.15
C GLU A 111 -15.82 -3.89 -3.16
N PRO A 112 -15.90 -2.81 -3.96
CA PRO A 112 -17.07 -2.52 -4.79
C PRO A 112 -17.42 -3.56 -5.87
N GLN A 113 -16.45 -4.38 -6.28
CA GLN A 113 -16.57 -5.38 -7.32
C GLN A 113 -16.61 -6.82 -6.77
N ASP A 114 -16.72 -6.98 -5.44
CA ASP A 114 -16.67 -8.26 -4.72
C ASP A 114 -15.42 -9.10 -5.05
N LEU A 115 -14.30 -8.43 -5.31
CA LEU A 115 -13.03 -9.05 -5.64
C LEU A 115 -12.40 -9.70 -4.40
N SER A 116 -11.95 -10.93 -4.60
CA SER A 116 -11.25 -11.72 -3.59
C SER A 116 -9.86 -12.10 -4.07
N LEU A 117 -8.87 -12.05 -3.16
CA LEU A 117 -7.55 -12.57 -3.46
C LEU A 117 -7.63 -14.08 -3.71
N MET A 118 -7.15 -14.50 -4.88
CA MET A 118 -6.97 -15.90 -5.24
C MET A 118 -5.49 -16.22 -5.33
N MET A 119 -5.09 -17.37 -4.77
CA MET A 119 -3.73 -17.87 -4.85
C MET A 119 -3.77 -19.32 -5.32
N SER A 120 -3.05 -19.60 -6.41
CA SER A 120 -2.84 -20.95 -6.94
C SER A 120 -1.36 -21.28 -6.86
N PRO A 121 -0.90 -22.08 -5.88
CA PRO A 121 0.50 -22.48 -5.79
C PRO A 121 0.89 -23.37 -6.98
N PHE A 122 2.02 -23.08 -7.62
CA PHE A 122 2.57 -23.92 -8.71
C PHE A 122 3.29 -25.18 -8.20
N SER A 123 3.53 -25.28 -6.89
CA SER A 123 4.16 -26.44 -6.26
C SER A 123 3.13 -27.43 -5.74
N ALA A 124 3.47 -28.72 -5.77
CA ALA A 124 2.70 -29.77 -5.08
C ALA A 124 2.71 -29.62 -3.55
N GLN A 125 3.60 -28.78 -2.99
CA GLN A 125 3.59 -28.46 -1.57
C GLN A 125 2.42 -27.51 -1.28
N PRO A 126 1.62 -27.79 -0.23
CA PRO A 126 0.59 -26.86 0.20
C PRO A 126 1.26 -25.55 0.60
N ALA A 127 0.66 -24.43 0.21
CA ALA A 127 1.06 -23.14 0.74
C ALA A 127 0.97 -23.17 2.28
N PRO A 128 1.83 -22.43 2.99
CA PRO A 128 1.72 -22.31 4.44
C PRO A 128 0.28 -21.93 4.83
N ALA A 129 -0.31 -22.67 5.77
CA ALA A 129 -1.72 -22.50 6.17
C ALA A 129 -2.03 -21.08 6.65
N ASP A 130 -1.01 -20.40 7.17
CA ASP A 130 -1.04 -19.03 7.66
C ASP A 130 -0.95 -17.97 6.55
N LEU A 131 -0.53 -18.32 5.33
CA LEU A 131 -0.31 -17.36 4.24
C LEU A 131 -1.55 -16.52 3.95
N ARG A 132 -2.73 -17.15 3.84
CA ARG A 132 -4.00 -16.42 3.59
C ARG A 132 -4.33 -15.44 4.71
N SER A 133 -4.04 -15.80 5.95
CA SER A 133 -4.40 -15.00 7.14
C SER A 133 -3.35 -13.97 7.53
N GLU A 134 -2.18 -13.95 6.87
CA GLU A 134 -1.00 -13.19 7.29
C GLU A 134 -0.28 -12.46 6.13
N LEU A 135 -0.72 -12.69 4.88
CA LEU A 135 -0.20 -11.99 3.70
C LEU A 135 -0.62 -10.53 3.71
N TYR A 136 0.36 -9.65 3.63
CA TYR A 136 0.14 -8.25 3.32
C TYR A 136 0.33 -8.01 1.82
N TYR A 137 -0.74 -7.51 1.21
CA TYR A 137 -0.77 -7.04 -0.17
C TYR A 137 -1.57 -5.74 -0.26
N THR A 138 -1.36 -5.01 -1.34
CA THR A 138 -1.98 -3.72 -1.63
C THR A 138 -2.56 -3.72 -3.05
N LEU A 139 -3.35 -2.70 -3.38
CA LEU A 139 -3.85 -2.46 -4.75
C LEU A 139 -2.70 -2.50 -5.78
N GLY A 140 -1.52 -2.00 -5.39
CA GLY A 140 -0.34 -1.95 -6.23
C GLY A 140 0.22 -3.31 -6.64
N ASP A 141 -0.12 -4.38 -5.91
CA ASP A 141 0.26 -5.76 -6.23
C ASP A 141 -0.69 -6.43 -7.24
N SER A 142 -1.85 -5.81 -7.54
CA SER A 142 -2.77 -6.30 -8.56
C SER A 142 -2.56 -5.60 -9.90
N ASP A 143 -3.20 -6.13 -10.94
CA ASP A 143 -3.28 -5.51 -12.27
C ASP A 143 -4.30 -4.36 -12.35
N LEU A 144 -5.08 -4.13 -11.28
CA LEU A 144 -6.12 -3.11 -11.22
C LEU A 144 -5.58 -1.68 -10.95
N PHE A 145 -4.30 -1.55 -10.58
CA PHE A 145 -3.68 -0.25 -10.28
C PHE A 145 -3.01 0.43 -11.47
#